data_AF-A0AAI9XY26-F1
#
_entry.id   AF-A0AAI9XY26-F1
#
_cell.length_a   1.000
_cell.length_b   1.000
_cell.length_c   1.000
_cell.angle_alpha   90.00
_cell.angle_beta   90.00
_cell.angle_gamma   90.00
#
_symmetry.space_group_name_H-M   'P 1'
#
loop_
_entity.id
_entity.type
_entity.pdbx_description
1 polymer ?
#
loop_
_entity_poly.entity_id
_entity_poly.type
_entity_poly.pdbx_seq_one_letter_code
_entity_poly.pdbx_strand_id
1 'polypeptide(L)'
;MTSRDQAPAVIQRRPLNTLPSARLNSYNHQELAPWLEETGYWTPSYLDRREKEIAPFSMGRWLTPHIQECMLNPPTAIHHFTKDEVRQLLEVAAELNCDTAKAEKSDALSELAAEMEQRTKGLQDATSAGYFIRPSHCSPKDADGGNLQPVNNMREALVKLVSSKRTVQALLSLFYRLSQDTKSPDNQLYFFPYYVDLDRLSEWRCYVNEGHIVAISQSRFYQPNHAGITDEMLGRLASQARHLWSRIAPDLNFKSCILDVYAEVLDSEFEVKLIEINPWGAHSGSGSLRFHWLDDAEILDPQQHDSTTMIQLVEAGEAKALTHDEAFQIDRGGIIEDELRCLRERGLEWVLEDDRHAEFMALPVPDGQSGLTTRKDGLEMFRKGLDGEVTGVRSRNHPRFLKLKRAYEASRWS
;
A
#
# COMPACT_ATOMS: atom_id res chain seq x y z
N MET A 1 28.41 -9.84 22.48
CA MET A 1 26.97 -10.10 22.37
C MET A 1 26.55 -10.94 23.57
N THR A 2 25.99 -10.29 24.60
CA THR A 2 25.46 -10.96 25.80
C THR A 2 24.11 -11.62 25.48
N SER A 3 23.80 -12.76 26.11
CA SER A 3 22.67 -13.67 25.83
C SER A 3 21.24 -13.12 26.05
N ARG A 4 21.00 -11.83 25.84
CA ARG A 4 19.69 -11.17 26.05
C ARG A 4 18.77 -11.18 24.84
N ASP A 5 19.22 -11.62 23.66
CA ASP A 5 18.40 -11.54 22.44
C ASP A 5 17.58 -12.80 22.10
N GLN A 6 17.64 -13.85 22.91
CA GLN A 6 16.84 -15.07 22.68
C GLN A 6 15.42 -14.93 23.24
N ALA A 7 14.68 -13.89 22.84
CA ALA A 7 13.25 -13.93 23.02
C ALA A 7 12.68 -15.12 22.24
N PRO A 8 11.74 -15.88 22.83
CA PRO A 8 11.26 -17.12 22.24
C PRO A 8 10.50 -16.85 20.94
N ALA A 9 10.58 -17.81 20.02
CA ALA A 9 9.72 -17.87 18.85
C ALA A 9 8.79 -19.07 18.98
N VAL A 10 7.49 -18.87 18.75
CA VAL A 10 6.51 -19.96 18.66
C VAL A 10 6.25 -20.21 17.18
N ILE A 11 6.49 -21.44 16.73
CA ILE A 11 6.42 -21.79 15.31
C ILE A 11 5.18 -22.62 15.06
N GLN A 12 4.36 -22.18 14.11
CA GLN A 12 3.16 -22.86 13.68
C GLN A 12 3.22 -23.17 12.19
N ARG A 13 3.27 -24.46 11.87
CA ARG A 13 3.07 -24.98 10.52
C ARG A 13 1.61 -25.36 10.40
N ARG A 14 0.87 -24.63 9.56
CA ARG A 14 -0.56 -24.88 9.32
C ARG A 14 -0.76 -25.27 7.86
N PRO A 15 -1.69 -26.18 7.53
CA PRO A 15 -2.03 -26.44 6.14
C PRO A 15 -2.52 -25.17 5.45
N LEU A 16 -2.42 -25.15 4.11
CA LEU A 16 -3.01 -24.09 3.32
C LEU A 16 -4.53 -24.16 3.45
N ASN A 17 -5.12 -23.15 4.10
CA ASN A 17 -6.57 -23.02 4.22
C ASN A 17 -7.04 -21.97 3.21
N THR A 18 -7.69 -22.43 2.14
CA THR A 18 -8.24 -21.57 1.08
C THR A 18 -9.74 -21.31 1.25
N LEU A 19 -10.34 -21.74 2.38
CA LEU A 19 -11.73 -21.42 2.66
C LEU A 19 -11.91 -19.89 2.66
N PRO A 20 -13.01 -19.37 2.08
CA PRO A 20 -13.22 -17.92 2.04
C PRO A 20 -13.20 -17.25 3.41
N SER A 21 -13.71 -17.92 4.45
CA SER A 21 -13.65 -17.44 5.83
C SER A 21 -12.24 -17.33 6.41
N ALA A 22 -11.27 -18.08 5.88
CA ALA A 22 -9.86 -17.96 6.24
C ALA A 22 -9.12 -16.93 5.38
N ARG A 23 -9.68 -16.56 4.23
CA ARG A 23 -9.18 -15.49 3.34
C ARG A 23 -9.67 -14.10 3.77
N LEU A 24 -10.72 -14.04 4.58
CA LEU A 24 -11.50 -12.85 4.95
C LEU A 24 -10.74 -11.65 5.52
N ASN A 25 -9.46 -11.78 5.88
CA ASN A 25 -8.64 -10.66 6.35
C ASN A 25 -7.37 -10.42 5.54
N SER A 26 -7.12 -11.26 4.54
CA SER A 26 -5.88 -11.20 3.79
C SER A 26 -5.77 -9.96 2.91
N TYR A 27 -6.87 -9.25 2.60
CA TYR A 27 -6.85 -8.12 1.68
C TYR A 27 -7.79 -6.95 2.03
N ASN A 28 -7.19 -5.87 2.55
CA ASN A 28 -7.68 -4.49 2.36
C ASN A 28 -9.06 -4.15 2.97
N HIS A 29 -9.32 -4.60 4.20
CA HIS A 29 -10.58 -4.35 4.91
C HIS A 29 -10.59 -2.99 5.58
N GLN A 30 -11.00 -2.01 4.78
CA GLN A 30 -11.31 -0.66 5.25
C GLN A 30 -12.39 -0.65 6.34
N GLU A 31 -13.24 -1.69 6.40
CA GLU A 31 -14.32 -1.89 7.39
C GLU A 31 -13.84 -2.18 8.83
N LEU A 32 -12.58 -2.60 9.00
CA LEU A 32 -12.00 -2.90 10.31
C LEU A 32 -11.30 -1.70 10.96
N ALA A 33 -11.53 -0.50 10.42
CA ALA A 33 -10.95 0.69 11.00
C ALA A 33 -11.62 0.99 12.34
N PRO A 34 -10.86 1.21 13.43
CA PRO A 34 -11.42 1.50 14.75
C PRO A 34 -12.39 2.68 14.76
N TRP A 35 -12.22 3.63 13.83
CA TRP A 35 -13.09 4.80 13.69
C TRP A 35 -14.38 4.57 12.90
N LEU A 36 -14.56 3.43 12.25
CA LEU A 36 -15.85 3.12 11.63
C LEU A 36 -16.94 2.89 12.66
N GLU A 37 -16.60 2.52 13.90
CA GLU A 37 -17.55 2.52 15.01
C GLU A 37 -18.07 3.95 15.29
N GLU A 38 -17.24 4.98 15.08
CA GLU A 38 -17.62 6.40 15.24
C GLU A 38 -18.36 6.95 14.02
N THR A 39 -17.99 6.55 12.80
CA THR A 39 -18.54 7.13 11.56
C THR A 39 -19.63 6.28 10.90
N GLY A 40 -19.78 5.02 11.31
CA GLY A 40 -20.70 4.01 10.76
C GLY A 40 -20.42 3.59 9.31
N TYR A 41 -19.68 4.41 8.55
CA TYR A 41 -19.65 4.38 7.09
C TYR A 41 -18.34 4.91 6.50
N TRP A 42 -18.10 4.51 5.25
CA TRP A 42 -17.07 5.10 4.38
C TRP A 42 -17.51 6.51 4.01
N THR A 43 -16.99 7.48 4.74
CA THR A 43 -17.24 8.90 4.52
C THR A 43 -15.99 9.57 3.97
N PRO A 44 -16.10 10.75 3.35
CA PRO A 44 -14.93 11.55 3.02
C PRO A 44 -14.02 11.81 4.24
N SER A 45 -14.60 11.93 5.43
CA SER A 45 -13.86 12.03 6.70
C SER A 45 -13.09 10.75 7.05
N TYR A 46 -13.66 9.57 6.78
CA TYR A 46 -12.95 8.28 6.90
C TYR A 46 -11.73 8.25 6.00
N LEU A 47 -11.90 8.62 4.72
CA LEU A 47 -10.82 8.60 3.73
C LEU A 47 -9.71 9.58 4.11
N ASP A 48 -10.08 10.79 4.53
CA ASP A 48 -9.11 11.78 5.03
C ASP A 48 -8.35 11.30 6.27
N ARG A 49 -9.04 10.73 7.27
CA ARG A 49 -8.39 10.17 8.47
C ARG A 49 -7.44 9.02 8.10
N ARG A 50 -7.88 8.12 7.22
CA ARG A 50 -7.04 7.02 6.70
C ARG A 50 -5.81 7.55 5.99
N GLU A 51 -5.96 8.53 5.09
CA GLU A 51 -4.83 9.14 4.38
C GLU A 51 -3.83 9.78 5.34
N LYS A 52 -4.30 10.46 6.39
CA LYS A 52 -3.44 11.03 7.44
C LYS A 52 -2.69 9.96 8.22
N GLU A 53 -3.32 8.82 8.51
CA GLU A 53 -2.69 7.71 9.23
C GLU A 53 -1.65 6.97 8.41
N ILE A 54 -1.90 6.76 7.11
CA ILE A 54 -0.94 6.07 6.25
C ILE A 54 0.15 7.02 5.73
N ALA A 55 -0.04 8.34 5.81
CA ALA A 55 0.92 9.32 5.30
C ALA A 55 2.37 9.09 5.78
N PRO A 56 2.65 8.83 7.07
CA PRO A 56 4.01 8.54 7.56
C PRO A 56 4.71 7.36 6.87
N PHE A 57 3.95 6.43 6.30
CA PHE A 57 4.45 5.25 5.59
C PHE A 57 4.80 5.52 4.12
N SER A 58 4.62 6.76 3.65
CA SER A 58 5.15 7.19 2.36
C SER A 58 6.68 7.11 2.39
N MET A 59 7.27 6.46 1.38
CA MET A 59 8.71 6.20 1.34
C MET A 59 9.57 7.44 1.54
N GLY A 60 9.18 8.59 0.98
CA GLY A 60 9.92 9.85 1.13
C GLY A 60 10.01 10.38 2.55
N ARG A 61 9.22 9.84 3.47
CA ARG A 61 9.19 10.25 4.88
C ARG A 61 10.02 9.36 5.79
N TRP A 62 10.14 8.06 5.45
CA TRP A 62 10.89 7.11 6.28
C TRP A 62 12.22 6.68 5.66
N LEU A 63 12.46 6.89 4.36
CA LEU A 63 13.69 6.43 3.73
C LEU A 63 14.88 7.35 4.05
N THR A 64 15.59 7.04 5.13
CA THR A 64 16.86 7.69 5.51
C THR A 64 18.07 6.95 4.90
N PRO A 65 19.25 7.59 4.80
CA PRO A 65 20.48 6.89 4.40
C PRO A 65 20.79 5.67 5.28
N HIS A 66 20.51 5.76 6.58
CA HIS A 66 20.73 4.65 7.51
C HIS A 66 19.76 3.48 7.26
N ILE A 67 18.49 3.77 6.93
CA ILE A 67 17.54 2.73 6.52
C ILE A 67 17.94 2.10 5.18
N GLN A 68 18.48 2.87 4.24
CA GLN A 68 18.99 2.35 2.96
C GLN A 68 20.09 1.30 3.14
N GLU A 69 20.98 1.44 4.12
CA GLU A 69 22.00 0.43 4.46
C GLU A 69 21.40 -0.91 4.93
N CYS A 70 20.15 -0.90 5.37
CA CYS A 70 19.43 -2.08 5.84
C CYS A 70 18.55 -2.71 4.75
N MET A 71 18.37 -2.05 3.59
CA MET A 71 17.54 -2.54 2.50
C MET A 71 18.22 -3.67 1.72
N LEU A 72 17.40 -4.54 1.11
CA LEU A 72 17.90 -5.56 0.18
C LEU A 72 18.57 -4.89 -1.01
N ASN A 73 17.84 -3.98 -1.66
CA ASN A 73 18.33 -3.08 -2.68
C ASN A 73 17.86 -1.67 -2.32
N PRO A 74 18.76 -0.73 -1.98
CA PRO A 74 18.40 0.68 -1.87
C PRO A 74 18.16 1.28 -3.27
N PRO A 75 17.43 2.41 -3.39
CA PRO A 75 17.25 3.05 -4.69
C PRO A 75 18.58 3.62 -5.19
N THR A 76 18.89 3.38 -6.47
CA THR A 76 20.10 3.92 -7.12
C THR A 76 19.84 5.27 -7.79
N ALA A 77 18.58 5.56 -8.11
CA ALA A 77 18.17 6.87 -8.61
C ALA A 77 16.83 7.31 -7.99
N ILE A 78 16.69 8.61 -7.82
CA ILE A 78 15.48 9.24 -7.28
C ILE A 78 15.16 10.46 -8.14
N HIS A 79 14.02 10.43 -8.83
CA HIS A 79 13.49 11.60 -9.53
C HIS A 79 12.53 12.36 -8.61
N HIS A 80 12.61 13.69 -8.63
CA HIS A 80 11.70 14.55 -7.87
C HIS A 80 10.69 15.18 -8.83
N PHE A 81 9.43 14.79 -8.69
CA PHE A 81 8.34 15.31 -9.48
C PHE A 81 8.15 16.80 -9.27
N THR A 82 8.07 17.53 -10.38
CA THR A 82 7.50 18.88 -10.39
C THR A 82 5.97 18.80 -10.46
N LYS A 83 5.29 19.87 -10.02
CA LYS A 83 3.82 19.95 -10.15
C LYS A 83 3.37 19.80 -11.61
N ASP A 84 4.16 20.35 -12.54
CA ASP A 84 3.84 20.30 -13.96
C ASP A 84 3.99 18.89 -14.55
N GLU A 85 5.01 18.14 -14.15
CA GLU A 85 5.15 16.73 -14.54
C GLU A 85 3.98 15.88 -14.04
N VAL A 86 3.56 16.07 -12.79
CA VAL A 86 2.39 15.36 -12.24
C VAL A 86 1.13 15.72 -13.03
N ARG A 87 0.94 17.00 -13.39
CA ARG A 87 -0.17 17.45 -14.24
C ARG A 87 -0.16 16.73 -15.59
N GLN A 88 0.97 16.75 -16.30
CA GLN A 88 1.11 16.11 -17.61
C GLN A 88 0.85 14.59 -17.54
N LEU A 89 1.37 13.90 -16.53
CA LEU A 89 1.10 12.47 -16.31
C LEU A 89 -0.39 12.18 -16.08
N LEU A 90 -1.09 13.05 -15.34
CA LEU A 90 -2.53 12.94 -15.11
C LEU A 90 -3.34 13.19 -16.38
N GLU A 91 -2.94 14.16 -17.22
CA GLU A 91 -3.55 14.41 -18.53
C GLU A 91 -3.48 13.18 -19.42
N VAL A 92 -2.27 12.61 -19.55
CA VAL A 92 -2.06 11.36 -20.30
C VAL A 92 -2.86 10.22 -19.71
N ALA A 93 -2.78 9.98 -18.39
CA ALA A 93 -3.52 8.90 -17.75
C ALA A 93 -5.04 9.02 -17.98
N ALA A 94 -5.57 10.25 -17.97
CA ALA A 94 -6.96 10.52 -18.24
C ALA A 94 -7.32 10.21 -19.71
N GLU A 95 -6.52 10.67 -20.67
CA GLU A 95 -6.74 10.41 -22.11
C GLU A 95 -6.72 8.92 -22.41
N LEU A 96 -5.75 8.21 -21.86
CA LEU A 96 -5.50 6.80 -22.15
C LEU A 96 -6.39 5.85 -21.35
N ASN A 97 -7.05 6.34 -20.29
CA ASN A 97 -7.84 5.54 -19.35
C ASN A 97 -7.04 4.35 -18.76
N CYS A 98 -5.76 4.58 -18.45
CA CYS A 98 -4.82 3.57 -17.95
C CYS A 98 -4.58 2.37 -18.86
N ASP A 99 -4.81 2.53 -20.17
CA ASP A 99 -4.52 1.50 -21.16
C ASP A 99 -3.02 1.47 -21.49
N THR A 100 -2.35 0.37 -21.13
CA THR A 100 -0.90 0.19 -21.33
C THR A 100 -0.51 0.22 -22.80
N ALA A 101 -1.27 -0.44 -23.69
CA ALA A 101 -0.95 -0.52 -25.11
C ALA A 101 -1.08 0.85 -25.80
N LYS A 102 -1.94 1.73 -25.29
CA LYS A 102 -1.98 3.13 -25.74
C LYS A 102 -0.86 3.96 -25.11
N ALA A 103 -0.53 3.74 -23.83
CA ALA A 103 0.56 4.45 -23.15
C ALA A 103 1.92 4.19 -23.82
N GLU A 104 2.18 2.96 -24.23
CA GLU A 104 3.37 2.59 -25.01
C GLU A 104 3.51 3.33 -26.34
N LYS A 105 2.45 3.94 -26.86
CA LYS A 105 2.43 4.68 -28.13
C LYS A 105 2.30 6.19 -27.93
N SER A 106 2.35 6.67 -26.69
CA SER A 106 2.19 8.09 -26.39
C SER A 106 3.49 8.87 -26.68
N ASP A 107 3.41 9.80 -27.64
CA ASP A 107 4.50 10.75 -27.92
C ASP A 107 4.74 11.69 -26.74
N ALA A 108 3.66 12.16 -26.09
CA ALA A 108 3.72 13.02 -24.91
C ALA A 108 4.52 12.40 -23.76
N LEU A 109 4.37 11.09 -23.51
CA LEU A 109 5.20 10.39 -22.51
C LEU A 109 6.67 10.29 -22.93
N SER A 110 6.94 10.19 -24.24
CA SER A 110 8.30 10.08 -24.75
C SER A 110 9.05 11.41 -24.60
N GLU A 111 8.38 12.53 -24.88
CA GLU A 111 8.90 13.89 -24.66
C GLU A 111 9.15 14.14 -23.16
N LEU A 112 8.14 13.90 -22.32
CA LEU A 112 8.24 14.08 -20.87
C LEU A 112 9.34 13.20 -20.26
N ALA A 113 9.48 11.96 -20.72
CA ALA A 113 10.52 11.05 -20.25
C ALA A 113 11.92 11.58 -20.55
N ALA A 114 12.16 12.10 -21.75
CA ALA A 114 13.46 12.66 -22.13
C ALA A 114 13.86 13.84 -21.24
N GLU A 115 12.90 14.71 -20.90
CA GLU A 115 13.13 15.84 -20.00
C GLU A 115 13.38 15.43 -18.54
N MET A 116 12.66 14.42 -18.06
CA MET A 116 12.83 13.89 -16.70
C MET A 116 14.13 13.10 -16.55
N GLU A 117 14.49 12.30 -17.56
CA GLU A 117 15.71 11.48 -17.57
C GLU A 117 16.97 12.34 -17.49
N GLN A 118 17.02 13.47 -18.22
CA GLN A 118 18.13 14.42 -18.13
C GLN A 118 18.34 15.01 -16.72
N ARG A 119 17.28 15.07 -15.91
CA ARG A 119 17.31 15.61 -14.54
C ARG A 119 17.46 14.54 -13.47
N THR A 120 17.31 13.26 -13.83
CA THR A 120 17.40 12.14 -12.89
C THR A 120 18.82 11.61 -12.81
N LYS A 121 19.54 11.99 -11.75
CA LYS A 121 20.90 11.49 -11.51
C LYS A 121 20.90 9.98 -11.23
N GLY A 122 21.88 9.28 -11.78
CA GLY A 122 22.11 7.84 -11.55
C GLY A 122 21.25 6.89 -12.40
N LEU A 123 20.27 7.40 -13.17
CA LEU A 123 19.43 6.53 -14.00
C LEU A 123 20.20 5.89 -15.17
N GLN A 124 21.21 6.60 -15.68
CA GLN A 124 22.08 6.15 -16.78
C GLN A 124 22.98 4.97 -16.41
N ASP A 125 23.16 4.70 -15.11
CA ASP A 125 23.93 3.56 -14.61
C ASP A 125 23.05 2.29 -14.54
N ALA A 126 22.23 2.09 -15.58
CA ALA A 126 21.23 1.03 -15.66
C ALA A 126 21.84 -0.34 -15.36
N THR A 127 21.27 -1.04 -14.39
CA THR A 127 21.62 -2.44 -14.17
C THR A 127 21.18 -3.24 -15.39
N SER A 128 21.91 -4.29 -15.75
CA SER A 128 21.51 -5.17 -16.85
C SER A 128 20.16 -5.86 -16.62
N ALA A 129 19.65 -5.85 -15.38
CA ALA A 129 18.35 -6.41 -15.00
C ALA A 129 17.21 -5.38 -15.03
N GLY A 130 17.52 -4.09 -15.25
CA GLY A 130 16.56 -2.99 -15.18
C GLY A 130 16.23 -2.55 -13.75
N TYR A 131 15.10 -1.88 -13.59
CA TYR A 131 14.66 -1.27 -12.34
C TYR A 131 13.26 -1.69 -11.93
N PHE A 132 13.06 -1.87 -10.63
CA PHE A 132 11.74 -1.75 -10.02
C PHE A 132 11.49 -0.28 -9.68
N ILE A 133 10.31 0.24 -10.04
CA ILE A 133 9.94 1.63 -9.77
C ILE A 133 8.75 1.74 -8.83
N ARG A 134 8.74 2.81 -8.04
CA ARG A 134 7.56 3.21 -7.25
C ARG A 134 7.58 4.70 -6.93
N PRO A 135 6.42 5.36 -6.91
CA PRO A 135 6.22 6.57 -6.13
C PRO A 135 6.34 6.32 -4.63
N SER A 136 6.36 7.40 -3.86
CA SER A 136 6.38 7.34 -2.38
C SER A 136 5.25 6.51 -1.78
N HIS A 137 4.02 6.61 -2.31
CA HIS A 137 2.83 6.02 -1.70
C HIS A 137 2.60 4.55 -2.02
N CYS A 138 2.97 4.09 -3.21
CA CYS A 138 2.61 2.76 -3.68
C CYS A 138 3.50 2.30 -4.83
N SER A 139 3.53 0.97 -5.03
CA SER A 139 4.11 0.37 -6.22
C SER A 139 3.03 0.10 -7.28
N PRO A 140 3.36 0.17 -8.59
CA PRO A 140 2.42 -0.05 -9.69
C PRO A 140 2.10 -1.55 -9.90
N LYS A 141 1.69 -2.26 -8.84
CA LYS A 141 1.43 -3.71 -8.85
C LYS A 141 0.25 -4.11 -9.75
N ASP A 142 -0.59 -3.17 -10.16
CA ASP A 142 -1.72 -3.38 -11.06
C ASP A 142 -1.44 -3.02 -12.52
N ALA A 143 -0.23 -2.55 -12.83
CA ALA A 143 0.27 -2.43 -14.21
C ALA A 143 0.78 -3.79 -14.73
N ASP A 144 0.94 -3.91 -16.06
CA ASP A 144 1.53 -5.06 -16.75
C ASP A 144 0.90 -6.41 -16.39
N GLY A 145 -0.42 -6.41 -16.12
CA GLY A 145 -1.15 -7.61 -15.71
C GLY A 145 -0.75 -8.16 -14.34
N GLY A 146 -0.01 -7.40 -13.52
CA GLY A 146 0.47 -7.82 -12.20
C GLY A 146 1.89 -8.38 -12.18
N ASN A 147 2.54 -8.53 -13.34
CA ASN A 147 3.82 -9.24 -13.47
C ASN A 147 5.05 -8.43 -13.04
N LEU A 148 4.86 -7.19 -12.55
CA LEU A 148 5.92 -6.32 -11.99
C LEU A 148 7.22 -6.25 -12.81
N GLN A 149 7.12 -6.29 -14.14
CA GLN A 149 8.28 -6.33 -15.04
C GLN A 149 9.26 -5.16 -14.78
N PRO A 150 10.58 -5.40 -14.87
CA PRO A 150 11.54 -4.33 -14.74
C PRO A 150 11.36 -3.28 -15.84
N VAL A 151 11.69 -2.03 -15.53
CA VAL A 151 11.78 -0.93 -16.50
C VAL A 151 13.23 -0.54 -16.71
N ASN A 152 13.60 -0.18 -17.93
CA ASN A 152 15.00 0.07 -18.30
C ASN A 152 15.34 1.55 -18.46
N ASN A 153 14.32 2.40 -18.53
CA ASN A 153 14.46 3.84 -18.78
C ASN A 153 13.27 4.60 -18.18
N MET A 154 13.37 5.93 -18.18
CA MET A 154 12.30 6.81 -17.67
C MET A 154 10.98 6.60 -18.43
N ARG A 155 11.03 6.36 -19.75
CA ARG A 155 9.81 6.19 -20.56
C ARG A 155 8.99 4.98 -20.12
N GLU A 156 9.63 3.82 -19.97
CA GLU A 156 8.98 2.61 -19.45
C GLU A 156 8.44 2.83 -18.03
N ALA A 157 9.18 3.57 -17.19
CA ALA A 157 8.70 3.97 -15.88
C ALA A 157 7.39 4.78 -15.99
N LEU A 158 7.34 5.83 -16.82
CA LEU A 158 6.14 6.66 -16.98
C LEU A 158 4.94 5.89 -17.52
N VAL A 159 5.15 5.02 -18.53
CA VAL A 159 4.11 4.13 -19.07
C VAL A 159 3.49 3.29 -17.95
N LYS A 160 4.33 2.71 -17.09
CA LYS A 160 3.90 1.90 -15.96
C LYS A 160 3.15 2.71 -14.91
N LEU A 161 3.59 3.93 -14.62
CA LEU A 161 2.90 4.84 -13.69
C LEU A 161 1.50 5.21 -14.17
N VAL A 162 1.34 5.62 -15.44
CA VAL A 162 0.02 6.04 -15.97
C VAL A 162 -0.93 4.86 -16.24
N SER A 163 -0.39 3.66 -16.39
CA SER A 163 -1.17 2.42 -16.55
C SER A 163 -1.67 1.85 -15.21
N SER A 164 -1.02 2.18 -14.10
CA SER A 164 -1.42 1.73 -12.76
C SER A 164 -2.51 2.62 -12.17
N LYS A 165 -3.67 2.04 -11.82
CA LYS A 165 -4.77 2.78 -11.17
C LYS A 165 -4.35 3.29 -9.80
N ARG A 166 -3.61 2.47 -9.04
CA ARG A 166 -3.07 2.84 -7.72
C ARG A 166 -2.11 4.02 -7.81
N THR A 167 -1.25 4.01 -8.83
CA THR A 167 -0.30 5.09 -9.06
C THR A 167 -1.00 6.38 -9.49
N VAL A 168 -1.98 6.31 -10.40
CA VAL A 168 -2.76 7.49 -10.81
C VAL A 168 -3.48 8.13 -9.61
N GLN A 169 -4.00 7.33 -8.68
CA GLN A 169 -4.58 7.84 -7.43
C GLN A 169 -3.54 8.54 -6.55
N ALA A 170 -2.32 7.98 -6.45
CA ALA A 170 -1.22 8.60 -5.72
C ALA A 170 -0.79 9.93 -6.38
N LEU A 171 -0.72 9.98 -7.72
CA LEU A 171 -0.40 11.19 -8.49
C LEU A 171 -1.45 12.29 -8.30
N LEU A 172 -2.75 11.95 -8.30
CA LEU A 172 -3.81 12.91 -7.97
C LEU A 172 -3.60 13.52 -6.58
N SER A 173 -3.36 12.65 -5.59
CA SER A 173 -3.12 13.07 -4.21
C SER A 173 -1.85 13.91 -4.06
N LEU A 174 -0.82 13.62 -4.85
CA LEU A 174 0.41 14.40 -4.91
C LEU A 174 0.18 15.76 -5.57
N PHE A 175 -0.59 15.85 -6.65
CA PHE A 175 -0.90 17.10 -7.34
C PHE A 175 -1.59 18.12 -6.43
N TYR A 176 -2.58 17.68 -5.65
CA TYR A 176 -3.25 18.53 -4.67
C TYR A 176 -2.30 18.98 -3.57
N ARG A 177 -1.43 18.10 -3.06
CA ARG A 177 -0.41 18.45 -2.06
C ARG A 177 0.61 19.45 -2.60
N LEU A 178 1.12 19.26 -3.81
CA LEU A 178 2.07 20.19 -4.45
C LEU A 178 1.46 21.58 -4.71
N SER A 179 0.13 21.71 -4.68
CA SER A 179 -0.55 23.01 -4.74
C SER A 179 -0.48 23.79 -3.43
N GLN A 180 -0.24 23.09 -2.31
CA GLN A 180 -0.16 23.66 -0.96
C GLN A 180 1.29 23.75 -0.47
N ASP A 181 2.09 22.72 -0.77
CA ASP A 181 3.50 22.60 -0.39
C ASP A 181 4.33 22.00 -1.52
N THR A 182 5.10 22.86 -2.18
CA THR A 182 6.02 22.46 -3.26
C THR A 182 7.21 21.62 -2.79
N LYS A 183 7.44 21.50 -1.48
CA LYS A 183 8.57 20.78 -0.89
C LYS A 183 8.15 19.50 -0.18
N SER A 184 6.98 18.96 -0.53
CA SER A 184 6.50 17.70 0.03
C SER A 184 7.54 16.59 -0.19
N PRO A 185 7.96 15.85 0.87
CA PRO A 185 8.89 14.74 0.73
C PRO A 185 8.31 13.60 -0.11
N ASP A 186 7.00 13.60 -0.33
CA ASP A 186 6.33 12.53 -1.06
C ASP A 186 6.46 12.66 -2.59
N ASN A 187 7.07 13.74 -3.11
CA ASN A 187 7.16 14.02 -4.55
C ASN A 187 8.26 13.22 -5.28
N GLN A 188 8.57 12.02 -4.82
CA GLN A 188 9.69 11.22 -5.30
C GLN A 188 9.23 9.99 -6.10
N LEU A 189 9.98 9.67 -7.15
CA LEU A 189 9.94 8.41 -7.89
C LEU A 189 11.29 7.70 -7.68
N TYR A 190 11.23 6.50 -7.11
CA TYR A 190 12.42 5.71 -6.78
C TYR A 190 12.66 4.66 -7.85
N PHE A 191 13.94 4.47 -8.19
CA PHE A 191 14.43 3.42 -9.07
C PHE A 191 15.31 2.48 -8.26
N PHE A 192 14.81 1.28 -8.02
CA PHE A 192 15.48 0.21 -7.31
C PHE A 192 16.09 -0.77 -8.32
N PRO A 193 17.34 -1.21 -8.15
CA PRO A 193 17.89 -2.33 -8.90
C PRO A 193 16.92 -3.52 -8.88
N TYR A 194 16.53 -4.01 -10.06
CA TYR A 194 15.61 -5.13 -10.14
C TYR A 194 16.29 -6.41 -9.63
N TYR A 195 15.65 -7.08 -8.68
CA TYR A 195 16.15 -8.33 -8.12
C TYR A 195 15.39 -9.50 -8.72
N VAL A 196 15.97 -10.13 -9.74
CA VAL A 196 15.36 -11.26 -10.48
C VAL A 196 15.04 -12.44 -9.56
N ASP A 197 15.83 -12.60 -8.49
CA ASP A 197 15.71 -13.72 -7.55
C ASP A 197 14.83 -13.41 -6.34
N LEU A 198 14.16 -12.25 -6.29
CA LEU A 198 13.19 -11.92 -5.22
C LEU A 198 12.07 -12.98 -5.15
N ASP A 199 11.80 -13.62 -6.28
CA ASP A 199 10.72 -14.57 -6.51
C ASP A 199 10.95 -15.97 -5.87
N ARG A 200 11.98 -16.16 -5.03
CA ARG A 200 12.45 -17.48 -4.56
C ARG A 200 12.14 -17.83 -3.09
N LEU A 201 10.93 -17.52 -2.60
CA LEU A 201 10.45 -17.92 -1.24
C LEU A 201 11.16 -17.24 -0.06
N SER A 202 12.03 -16.28 -0.35
CA SER A 202 12.84 -15.60 0.66
C SER A 202 12.20 -14.30 1.14
N GLU A 203 10.95 -14.03 0.76
CA GLU A 203 10.19 -12.88 1.27
C GLU A 203 9.32 -13.29 2.48
N TRP A 204 9.42 -12.50 3.54
CA TRP A 204 8.70 -12.66 4.80
C TRP A 204 8.06 -11.33 5.21
N ARG A 205 6.91 -11.41 5.87
CA ARG A 205 6.24 -10.26 6.45
C ARG A 205 6.36 -10.30 7.96
N CYS A 206 6.92 -9.25 8.55
CA CYS A 206 7.01 -9.07 9.99
C CYS A 206 5.97 -8.07 10.48
N TYR A 207 5.32 -8.38 11.58
CA TYR A 207 4.30 -7.58 12.23
C TYR A 207 4.95 -6.90 13.42
N VAL A 208 5.08 -5.57 13.36
CA VAL A 208 5.59 -4.76 14.45
C VAL A 208 4.41 -4.12 15.16
N ASN A 209 4.24 -4.37 16.45
CA ASN A 209 3.26 -3.68 17.28
C ASN A 209 3.96 -3.05 18.49
N GLU A 210 3.72 -1.75 18.70
CA GLU A 210 4.29 -0.95 19.79
C GLU A 210 5.80 -1.15 19.97
N GLY A 211 6.51 -1.26 18.84
CA GLY A 211 7.96 -1.43 18.79
C GLY A 211 8.47 -2.86 18.93
N HIS A 212 7.59 -3.87 18.92
CA HIS A 212 7.96 -5.28 19.05
C HIS A 212 7.56 -6.09 17.82
N ILE A 213 8.45 -6.97 17.34
CA ILE A 213 8.11 -7.97 16.33
C ILE A 213 7.25 -9.06 16.98
N VAL A 214 5.93 -8.95 16.84
CA VAL A 214 4.96 -9.88 17.45
C VAL A 214 4.69 -11.09 16.58
N ALA A 215 4.81 -10.95 15.25
CA ALA A 215 4.54 -12.04 14.33
C ALA A 215 5.39 -11.99 13.06
N ILE A 216 5.56 -13.14 12.39
CA ILE A 216 6.21 -13.30 11.09
C ILE A 216 5.43 -14.29 10.24
N SER A 217 5.10 -13.90 9.01
CA SER A 217 4.41 -14.73 8.01
C SER A 217 5.29 -14.96 6.79
N GLN A 218 5.24 -16.15 6.21
CA GLN A 218 5.66 -16.40 4.84
C GLN A 218 4.85 -15.52 3.86
N SER A 219 5.50 -14.79 2.95
CA SER A 219 4.80 -13.97 1.93
C SER A 219 4.08 -14.82 0.90
N ARG A 220 4.71 -15.90 0.43
CA ARG A 220 4.13 -16.83 -0.56
C ARG A 220 3.26 -17.91 0.07
N PHE A 221 2.24 -17.50 0.83
CA PHE A 221 1.39 -18.40 1.60
C PHE A 221 0.66 -19.50 0.79
N TYR A 222 0.68 -19.45 -0.54
CA TYR A 222 0.06 -20.44 -1.44
C TYR A 222 1.03 -21.53 -1.93
N GLN A 223 2.32 -21.46 -1.60
CA GLN A 223 3.33 -22.45 -1.97
C GLN A 223 3.87 -23.19 -0.73
N PRO A 224 3.79 -24.53 -0.67
CA PRO A 224 4.34 -25.33 0.44
C PRO A 224 5.87 -25.53 0.35
N ASN A 225 6.59 -24.69 -0.39
CA ASN A 225 7.97 -24.93 -0.82
C ASN A 225 9.05 -24.66 0.26
N HIS A 226 8.76 -24.88 1.53
CA HIS A 226 9.71 -24.69 2.64
C HIS A 226 10.30 -26.00 3.18
N ALA A 227 10.43 -27.01 2.33
CA ALA A 227 11.13 -28.24 2.68
C ALA A 227 12.55 -27.90 3.16
N GLY A 228 12.93 -28.42 4.33
CA GLY A 228 14.25 -28.19 4.93
C GLY A 228 14.35 -27.00 5.89
N ILE A 229 13.34 -26.12 5.98
CA ILE A 229 13.35 -25.03 6.98
C ILE A 229 13.03 -25.58 8.37
N THR A 230 14.03 -25.54 9.25
CA THR A 230 13.93 -26.02 10.64
C THR A 230 13.44 -24.93 11.59
N ASP A 231 13.01 -25.33 12.80
CA ASP A 231 12.60 -24.40 13.84
C ASP A 231 13.73 -23.49 14.31
N GLU A 232 14.96 -24.01 14.33
CA GLU A 232 16.15 -23.25 14.67
C GLU A 232 16.38 -22.12 13.66
N MET A 233 16.25 -22.41 12.35
CA MET A 233 16.38 -21.42 11.29
C MET A 233 15.32 -20.31 11.41
N LEU A 234 14.07 -20.68 11.74
CA LEU A 234 12.99 -19.71 11.97
C LEU A 234 13.21 -18.88 13.25
N GLY A 235 13.76 -19.48 14.32
CA GLY A 235 14.18 -18.75 15.50
C GLY A 235 15.26 -17.71 15.19
N ARG A 236 16.22 -18.06 14.32
CA ARG A 236 17.22 -17.12 13.81
C ARG A 236 16.60 -16.00 12.97
N LEU A 237 15.62 -16.31 12.11
CA LEU A 237 14.87 -15.32 11.33
C LEU A 237 14.23 -14.28 12.26
N ALA A 238 13.52 -14.72 13.31
CA ALA A 238 12.91 -13.81 14.28
C ALA A 238 13.94 -12.95 15.03
N SER A 239 15.08 -13.54 15.43
CA SER A 239 16.16 -12.79 16.07
C SER A 239 16.73 -11.71 15.15
N GLN A 240 16.96 -12.03 13.87
CA GLN A 240 17.49 -11.08 12.91
C GLN A 240 16.47 -10.01 12.51
N ALA A 241 15.19 -10.34 12.39
CA ALA A 241 14.13 -9.37 12.16
C ALA A 241 14.03 -8.36 13.31
N ARG A 242 14.14 -8.82 14.57
CA ARG A 242 14.23 -7.94 15.74
C ARG A 242 15.48 -7.06 15.71
N HIS A 243 16.63 -7.61 15.31
CA HIS A 243 17.85 -6.83 15.14
C HIS A 243 17.70 -5.75 14.05
N LEU A 244 17.16 -6.10 12.89
CA LEU A 244 16.83 -5.16 11.82
C LEU A 244 15.93 -4.03 12.34
N TRP A 245 14.83 -4.38 13.02
CA TRP A 245 13.92 -3.40 13.62
C TRP A 245 14.65 -2.47 14.61
N SER A 246 15.49 -3.01 15.50
CA SER A 246 16.25 -2.21 16.47
C SER A 246 17.18 -1.19 15.81
N ARG A 247 17.65 -1.46 14.59
CA ARG A 247 18.48 -0.55 13.80
C ARG A 247 17.64 0.56 13.17
N ILE A 248 16.50 0.22 12.55
CA ILE A 248 15.71 1.20 11.78
C ILE A 248 14.72 2.01 12.63
N ALA A 249 14.20 1.44 13.73
CA ALA A 249 13.17 2.07 14.56
C ALA A 249 13.51 3.47 15.09
N PRO A 250 14.78 3.79 15.47
CA PRO A 250 15.15 5.13 15.91
C PRO A 250 14.92 6.24 14.87
N ASP A 251 14.86 5.89 13.58
CA ASP A 251 14.65 6.82 12.47
C ASP A 251 13.16 6.98 12.09
N LEU A 252 12.27 6.20 12.71
CA LEU A 252 10.85 6.15 12.40
C LEU A 252 10.02 6.92 13.42
N ASN A 253 8.93 7.56 12.97
CA ASN A 253 8.00 8.30 13.82
C ASN A 253 6.74 7.49 14.19
N PHE A 254 6.75 6.19 13.92
CA PHE A 254 5.70 5.24 14.26
C PHE A 254 6.31 3.99 14.91
N LYS A 255 5.49 3.28 15.70
CA LYS A 255 5.93 2.09 16.44
C LYS A 255 5.25 0.81 15.98
N SER A 256 4.12 0.92 15.29
CA SER A 256 3.38 -0.21 14.76
C SER A 256 3.38 -0.12 13.24
N CYS A 257 3.80 -1.20 12.58
CA CYS A 257 3.96 -1.27 11.14
C CYS A 257 4.06 -2.71 10.65
N ILE A 258 4.05 -2.88 9.34
CA ILE A 258 4.32 -4.13 8.67
C ILE A 258 5.64 -4.00 7.90
N LEU A 259 6.60 -4.89 8.15
CA LEU A 259 7.84 -4.94 7.39
C LEU A 259 7.77 -6.09 6.39
N ASP A 260 7.96 -5.80 5.11
CA ASP A 260 8.30 -6.84 4.14
C ASP A 260 9.82 -6.94 4.10
N VAL A 261 10.35 -8.15 4.32
CA VAL A 261 11.79 -8.42 4.46
C VAL A 261 12.22 -9.59 3.58
N TYR A 262 13.47 -9.56 3.14
CA TYR A 262 14.12 -10.67 2.45
C TYR A 262 15.04 -11.42 3.42
N ALA A 263 14.97 -12.76 3.41
CA ALA A 263 15.86 -13.65 4.13
C ALA A 263 15.91 -15.03 3.46
N GLU A 264 17.09 -15.43 3.00
CA GLU A 264 17.36 -16.77 2.46
C GLU A 264 17.56 -17.77 3.59
N VAL A 265 16.47 -18.15 4.27
CA VAL A 265 16.51 -18.88 5.57
C VAL A 265 17.25 -20.24 5.51
N LEU A 266 17.39 -20.82 4.32
CA LEU A 266 18.16 -22.06 4.10
C LEU A 266 19.68 -21.85 4.12
N ASP A 267 20.16 -20.63 3.88
CA ASP A 267 21.58 -20.30 3.99
C ASP A 267 21.97 -20.12 5.46
N SER A 268 22.96 -20.86 5.95
CA SER A 268 23.38 -20.73 7.35
C SER A 268 23.90 -19.34 7.70
N GLU A 269 24.30 -18.52 6.72
CA GLU A 269 24.83 -17.17 6.92
C GLU A 269 23.87 -16.06 6.45
N PHE A 270 22.58 -16.37 6.27
CA PHE A 270 21.62 -15.38 5.76
C PHE A 270 21.57 -14.12 6.63
N GLU A 271 21.27 -12.99 5.98
CA GLU A 271 20.93 -11.73 6.64
C GLU A 271 19.48 -11.32 6.32
N VAL A 272 18.74 -10.80 7.30
CA VAL A 272 17.43 -10.18 7.06
C VAL A 272 17.62 -8.77 6.50
N LYS A 273 17.06 -8.52 5.32
CA LYS A 273 17.12 -7.22 4.64
C LYS A 273 15.74 -6.62 4.45
N LEU A 274 15.61 -5.31 4.62
CA LEU A 274 14.35 -4.59 4.44
C LEU A 274 13.97 -4.50 2.94
N ILE A 275 12.70 -4.74 2.61
CA ILE A 275 12.14 -4.49 1.27
C ILE A 275 11.21 -3.27 1.32
N GLU A 276 10.23 -3.29 2.23
CA GLU A 276 9.19 -2.27 2.32
C GLU A 276 8.67 -2.12 3.76
N ILE A 277 8.28 -0.90 4.14
CA ILE A 277 7.51 -0.64 5.36
C ILE A 277 6.09 -0.25 4.95
N ASN A 278 5.12 -1.02 5.39
CA ASN A 278 3.70 -0.79 5.18
C ASN A 278 3.01 -0.35 6.50
N PRO A 279 1.87 0.35 6.41
CA PRO A 279 1.07 0.69 7.59
C PRO A 279 0.59 -0.52 8.41
N TRP A 280 0.27 -0.30 9.68
CA TRP A 280 -0.39 -1.29 10.54
C TRP A 280 -1.90 -1.36 10.28
N GLY A 281 -2.48 -2.56 10.42
CA GLY A 281 -3.92 -2.80 10.41
C GLY A 281 -4.54 -3.06 9.03
N ALA A 282 -5.68 -3.76 9.04
CA ALA A 282 -6.43 -4.10 7.84
C ALA A 282 -6.97 -2.85 7.12
N HIS A 283 -7.35 -1.83 7.89
CA HIS A 283 -7.91 -0.57 7.39
C HIS A 283 -6.92 0.25 6.59
N SER A 284 -5.63 0.08 6.86
CA SER A 284 -4.56 0.79 6.18
C SER A 284 -4.10 0.11 4.88
N GLY A 285 -4.73 -1.01 4.51
CA GLY A 285 -4.50 -1.70 3.24
C GLY A 285 -3.31 -2.66 3.22
N SER A 286 -2.80 -3.03 4.39
CA SER A 286 -1.77 -4.06 4.55
C SER A 286 -2.41 -5.44 4.62
N GLY A 287 -2.02 -6.34 3.72
CA GLY A 287 -2.52 -7.71 3.72
C GLY A 287 -2.02 -8.52 4.92
N SER A 288 -2.86 -9.40 5.47
CA SER A 288 -2.50 -10.19 6.67
C SER A 288 -1.82 -11.52 6.38
N LEU A 289 -1.70 -11.94 5.11
CA LEU A 289 -1.07 -13.20 4.67
C LEU A 289 -1.59 -14.42 5.47
N ARG A 290 -0.73 -15.10 6.24
CA ARG A 290 -1.10 -16.28 7.04
C ARG A 290 -1.87 -15.94 8.31
N PHE A 291 -1.75 -14.71 8.80
CA PHE A 291 -2.52 -14.23 9.94
C PHE A 291 -3.86 -13.67 9.48
N HIS A 292 -4.75 -13.49 10.44
CA HIS A 292 -6.07 -12.90 10.25
C HIS A 292 -6.22 -11.74 11.23
N TRP A 293 -6.37 -10.50 10.74
CA TRP A 293 -6.43 -9.29 11.58
C TRP A 293 -7.43 -9.33 12.75
N LEU A 294 -8.53 -10.08 12.62
CA LEU A 294 -9.56 -10.31 13.62
C LEU A 294 -9.25 -11.55 14.47
N ASP A 295 -9.30 -12.72 13.85
CA ASP A 295 -9.15 -14.02 14.53
C ASP A 295 -7.78 -14.20 15.21
N ASP A 296 -6.72 -13.53 14.74
CA ASP A 296 -5.40 -13.53 15.37
C ASP A 296 -5.09 -12.17 16.06
N ALA A 297 -6.11 -11.34 16.37
CA ALA A 297 -5.91 -10.04 17.02
C ALA A 297 -5.16 -10.16 18.35
N GLU A 298 -5.39 -11.20 19.14
CA GLU A 298 -4.65 -11.41 20.40
C GLU A 298 -3.16 -11.71 20.19
N ILE A 299 -2.79 -12.20 19.00
CA ILE A 299 -1.39 -12.45 18.60
C ILE A 299 -0.77 -11.17 18.05
N LEU A 300 -1.50 -10.44 17.20
CA LEU A 300 -1.02 -9.24 16.52
C LEU A 300 -1.04 -8.00 17.44
N ASP A 301 -2.00 -7.93 18.36
CA ASP A 301 -2.19 -6.87 19.33
C ASP A 301 -2.26 -7.40 20.78
N PRO A 302 -1.15 -7.97 21.28
CA PRO A 302 -1.13 -8.56 22.60
C PRO A 302 -1.21 -7.47 23.69
N GLN A 303 -2.06 -7.66 24.70
CA GLN A 303 -2.15 -6.74 25.84
C GLN A 303 -0.84 -6.63 26.64
N GLN A 304 0.00 -7.66 26.59
CA GLN A 304 1.32 -7.69 27.21
C GLN A 304 2.34 -8.24 26.22
N HIS A 305 3.40 -7.47 25.96
CA HIS A 305 4.52 -7.92 25.14
C HIS A 305 5.48 -8.75 26.00
N ASP A 306 5.37 -10.06 25.94
CA ASP A 306 6.32 -11.01 26.54
C ASP A 306 7.58 -11.22 25.66
N SER A 307 7.70 -10.44 24.57
CA SER A 307 8.72 -10.55 23.52
C SER A 307 8.65 -11.82 22.67
N THR A 308 7.62 -12.67 22.83
CA THR A 308 7.43 -13.85 22.00
C THR A 308 7.05 -13.43 20.57
N THR A 309 7.72 -13.99 19.57
CA THR A 309 7.36 -13.83 18.16
C THR A 309 6.63 -15.08 17.66
N MET A 310 5.41 -14.92 17.13
CA MET A 310 4.67 -15.99 16.46
C MET A 310 5.11 -16.10 15.00
N ILE A 311 5.55 -17.27 14.56
CA ILE A 311 5.93 -17.51 13.16
C ILE A 311 4.94 -18.48 12.54
N GLN A 312 4.29 -18.07 11.44
CA GLN A 312 3.39 -18.91 10.67
C GLN A 312 3.90 -19.17 9.25
N LEU A 313 3.91 -20.44 8.88
CA LEU A 313 4.25 -20.90 7.53
C LEU A 313 3.31 -22.03 7.09
N VAL A 314 3.29 -22.29 5.79
CA VAL A 314 2.54 -23.43 5.23
C VAL A 314 3.22 -24.72 5.65
N GLU A 315 2.43 -25.66 6.15
CA GLU A 315 2.89 -27.01 6.46
C GLU A 315 3.36 -27.73 5.19
N ALA A 316 4.52 -28.38 5.27
CA ALA A 316 4.98 -29.26 4.20
C ALA A 316 4.05 -30.49 4.13
N GLY A 317 3.26 -30.60 3.06
CA GLY A 317 2.31 -31.70 2.89
C GLY A 317 1.95 -31.94 1.42
N GLU A 318 1.14 -32.98 1.17
CA GLU A 318 0.70 -33.37 -0.18
C GLU A 318 -0.29 -32.39 -0.84
N ALA A 319 -0.66 -31.32 -0.13
CA ALA A 319 -1.55 -30.29 -0.67
C ALA A 319 -0.94 -29.72 -1.95
N LYS A 320 -1.69 -29.81 -3.06
CA LYS A 320 -1.27 -29.27 -4.36
C LYS A 320 -0.94 -27.79 -4.17
N ALA A 321 0.31 -27.41 -4.46
CA ALA A 321 0.70 -26.02 -4.56
C ALA A 321 -0.23 -25.33 -5.56
N LEU A 322 -0.82 -24.21 -5.16
CA LEU A 322 -1.61 -23.42 -6.10
C LEU A 322 -0.66 -22.80 -7.13
N THR A 323 -1.05 -22.84 -8.40
CA THR A 323 -0.38 -22.02 -9.40
C THR A 323 -0.55 -20.55 -9.06
N HIS A 324 0.32 -19.69 -9.59
CA HIS A 324 0.14 -18.24 -9.46
C HIS A 324 -1.25 -17.81 -9.94
N ASP A 325 -1.72 -18.37 -11.05
CA ASP A 325 -3.05 -18.05 -11.59
C ASP A 325 -4.18 -18.59 -10.71
N GLU A 326 -4.05 -19.79 -10.12
CA GLU A 326 -5.03 -20.31 -9.16
C GLU A 326 -5.10 -19.41 -7.92
N ALA A 327 -3.95 -18.99 -7.38
CA ALA A 327 -3.88 -18.04 -6.28
C ALA A 327 -4.47 -16.67 -6.68
N PHE A 328 -4.20 -16.19 -7.89
CA PHE A 328 -4.71 -14.93 -8.43
C PHE A 328 -6.22 -14.97 -8.73
N GLN A 329 -6.76 -16.11 -9.16
CA GLN A 329 -8.20 -16.29 -9.34
C GLN A 329 -8.92 -16.37 -8.00
N ILE A 330 -8.31 -17.05 -7.02
CA ILE A 330 -8.76 -17.02 -5.63
C ILE A 330 -8.75 -15.58 -5.09
N ASP A 331 -7.80 -14.74 -5.54
CA ASP A 331 -7.66 -13.31 -5.18
C ASP A 331 -8.75 -12.40 -5.80
N ARG A 332 -9.37 -12.77 -6.93
CA ARG A 332 -10.26 -11.85 -7.67
C ARG A 332 -11.65 -12.36 -8.03
N GLY A 333 -11.88 -13.67 -8.05
CA GLY A 333 -13.07 -14.28 -8.68
C GLY A 333 -14.33 -14.36 -7.83
N GLY A 334 -14.28 -13.95 -6.58
CA GLY A 334 -15.43 -13.99 -5.66
C GLY A 334 -15.09 -13.57 -4.23
N ILE A 335 -13.93 -12.92 -4.04
CA ILE A 335 -13.48 -12.48 -2.72
C ILE A 335 -14.50 -11.52 -2.14
N ILE A 336 -14.95 -10.51 -2.89
CA ILE A 336 -15.89 -9.52 -2.35
C ILE A 336 -17.20 -10.20 -1.94
N GLU A 337 -17.78 -11.06 -2.79
CA GLU A 337 -19.05 -11.73 -2.48
C GLU A 337 -18.91 -12.77 -1.35
N ASP A 338 -17.85 -13.57 -1.37
CA ASP A 338 -17.56 -14.52 -0.30
C ASP A 338 -17.23 -13.81 1.03
N GLU A 339 -16.53 -12.67 0.95
CA GLU A 339 -16.16 -11.85 2.10
C GLU A 339 -17.38 -11.22 2.72
N LEU A 340 -18.20 -10.54 1.91
CA LEU A 340 -19.47 -9.98 2.35
C LEU A 340 -20.37 -11.08 2.95
N ARG A 341 -20.41 -12.28 2.35
CA ARG A 341 -21.16 -13.41 2.92
C ARG A 341 -20.63 -13.81 4.30
N CYS A 342 -19.32 -13.96 4.46
CA CYS A 342 -18.76 -14.36 5.75
C CYS A 342 -18.82 -13.23 6.80
N LEU A 343 -18.76 -11.95 6.40
CA LEU A 343 -19.04 -10.80 7.27
C LEU A 343 -20.50 -10.81 7.74
N ARG A 344 -21.46 -11.11 6.84
CA ARG A 344 -22.88 -11.33 7.20
C ARG A 344 -23.04 -12.43 8.22
N GLU A 345 -22.41 -13.58 7.97
CA GLU A 345 -22.46 -14.74 8.87
C GLU A 345 -21.88 -14.42 10.26
N ARG A 346 -20.90 -13.52 10.32
CA ARG A 346 -20.28 -13.03 11.57
C ARG A 346 -21.04 -11.85 12.21
N GLY A 347 -22.09 -11.33 11.57
CA GLY A 347 -22.84 -10.16 12.04
C GLY A 347 -22.06 -8.85 11.97
N LEU A 348 -21.06 -8.77 11.08
CA LEU A 348 -20.14 -7.63 10.93
C LEU A 348 -20.44 -6.77 9.69
N GLU A 349 -21.45 -7.11 8.89
CA GLU A 349 -21.76 -6.38 7.66
C GLU A 349 -22.56 -5.09 7.95
N TRP A 350 -22.02 -3.96 7.51
CA TRP A 350 -22.72 -2.68 7.44
C TRP A 350 -23.00 -2.34 5.97
N VAL A 351 -24.03 -2.94 5.38
CA VAL A 351 -24.45 -2.56 4.01
C VAL A 351 -25.14 -1.20 4.06
N LEU A 352 -24.52 -0.21 3.43
CA LEU A 352 -25.27 0.94 2.94
C LEU A 352 -26.01 0.53 1.67
N GLU A 353 -27.32 0.74 1.62
CA GLU A 353 -28.03 0.78 0.34
C GLU A 353 -27.36 1.84 -0.57
N ASP A 354 -27.33 1.58 -1.88
CA ASP A 354 -26.57 2.39 -2.86
C ASP A 354 -26.90 3.89 -2.78
N ASP A 355 -28.15 4.23 -2.50
CA ASP A 355 -28.63 5.59 -2.33
C ASP A 355 -28.09 6.25 -1.06
N ARG A 356 -28.05 5.52 0.05
CA ARG A 356 -27.44 5.95 1.32
C ARG A 356 -25.94 6.13 1.17
N HIS A 357 -25.25 5.21 0.46
CA HIS A 357 -23.83 5.36 0.18
C HIS A 357 -23.55 6.64 -0.61
N ALA A 358 -24.34 6.94 -1.64
CA ALA A 358 -24.21 8.18 -2.41
C ALA A 358 -24.47 9.44 -1.54
N GLU A 359 -25.48 9.42 -0.67
CA GLU A 359 -25.77 10.51 0.28
C GLU A 359 -24.60 10.75 1.25
N PHE A 360 -23.99 9.68 1.78
CA PHE A 360 -22.86 9.72 2.71
C PHE A 360 -21.58 10.21 2.04
N MET A 361 -21.26 9.69 0.85
CA MET A 361 -20.09 10.14 0.09
C MET A 361 -20.18 11.61 -0.25
N ALA A 362 -21.38 12.17 -0.41
CA ALA A 362 -21.53 13.58 -0.68
C ALA A 362 -21.24 14.48 0.55
N LEU A 363 -21.09 13.97 1.78
CA LEU A 363 -20.90 14.80 2.99
C LEU A 363 -19.58 15.59 2.96
N PRO A 364 -19.54 16.83 3.48
CA PRO A 364 -18.32 17.62 3.49
C PRO A 364 -17.30 17.11 4.51
N VAL A 365 -16.03 17.07 4.11
CA VAL A 365 -14.85 16.89 4.99
C VAL A 365 -14.66 18.16 5.84
N PRO A 366 -14.37 18.06 7.15
CA PRO A 366 -14.27 19.21 8.07
C PRO A 366 -13.23 20.29 7.72
N ASP A 367 -12.24 19.98 6.89
CA ASP A 367 -11.15 20.91 6.51
C ASP A 367 -11.47 21.78 5.27
N GLY A 368 -12.70 21.71 4.75
CA GLY A 368 -13.17 22.58 3.67
C GLY A 368 -12.65 22.22 2.28
N GLN A 369 -11.93 21.10 2.12
CA GLN A 369 -11.44 20.61 0.81
C GLN A 369 -12.33 19.50 0.23
N SER A 370 -13.63 19.52 0.53
CA SER A 370 -14.54 18.44 0.15
C SER A 370 -15.10 18.60 -1.26
N GLY A 371 -14.57 17.84 -2.20
CA GLY A 371 -15.19 17.62 -3.51
C GLY A 371 -14.85 16.28 -4.18
N LEU A 372 -13.95 15.48 -3.61
CA LEU A 372 -13.40 14.30 -4.28
C LEU A 372 -13.97 13.04 -3.65
N THR A 373 -15.05 12.52 -4.24
CA THR A 373 -15.72 11.33 -3.73
C THR A 373 -15.28 10.06 -4.44
N THR A 374 -14.86 10.16 -5.71
CA THR A 374 -14.32 9.03 -6.46
C THR A 374 -13.15 9.44 -7.35
N ARG A 375 -12.35 8.45 -7.77
CA ARG A 375 -11.27 8.64 -8.76
C ARG A 375 -11.76 9.27 -10.06
N LYS A 376 -12.95 8.88 -10.52
CA LYS A 376 -13.60 9.43 -11.71
C LYS A 376 -13.90 10.91 -11.52
N ASP A 377 -14.46 11.27 -10.36
CA ASP A 377 -14.77 12.67 -10.03
C ASP A 377 -13.50 13.53 -9.98
N GLY A 378 -12.41 12.99 -9.40
CA GLY A 378 -11.13 13.68 -9.35
C GLY A 378 -10.52 13.95 -10.74
N LEU A 379 -10.56 12.96 -11.64
CA LEU A 379 -10.10 13.14 -13.03
C LEU A 379 -11.01 14.10 -13.82
N GLU A 380 -12.32 14.04 -13.61
CA GLU A 380 -13.27 14.93 -14.28
C GLU A 380 -13.13 16.39 -13.80
N MET A 381 -12.91 16.62 -12.50
CA MET A 381 -12.62 17.94 -11.96
C MET A 381 -11.30 18.49 -12.47
N PHE A 382 -10.26 17.67 -12.52
CA PHE A 382 -8.97 18.05 -13.08
C PHE A 382 -9.13 18.53 -14.54
N ARG A 383 -9.86 17.77 -15.38
CA ARG A 383 -10.18 18.17 -16.76
C ARG A 383 -10.92 19.51 -16.81
N LYS A 384 -11.98 19.67 -16.02
CA LYS A 384 -12.77 20.92 -15.95
C LYS A 384 -11.95 22.14 -15.49
N GLY A 385 -10.90 21.92 -14.69
CA GLY A 385 -10.01 22.98 -14.21
C GLY A 385 -9.04 23.51 -15.26
N LEU A 386 -8.74 22.74 -16.31
CA LEU A 386 -7.81 23.12 -17.39
C LEU A 386 -8.45 23.99 -18.45
N ASP A 387 -9.76 23.82 -18.70
CA ASP A 387 -10.46 24.46 -19.83
C ASP A 387 -10.67 25.97 -19.68
N GLY A 388 -10.26 26.60 -18.57
CA GLY A 388 -10.29 28.07 -18.41
C GLY A 388 -11.67 28.71 -18.48
N GLU A 389 -12.72 27.95 -18.76
CA GLU A 389 -14.09 28.38 -18.61
C GLU A 389 -14.36 28.53 -17.12
N VAL A 390 -14.28 29.79 -16.68
CA VAL A 390 -15.18 30.32 -15.65
C VAL A 390 -16.61 30.24 -16.21
N THR A 391 -17.09 29.03 -16.53
CA THR A 391 -18.52 28.80 -16.56
C THR A 391 -18.95 29.01 -15.12
N GLY A 392 -19.89 29.93 -14.94
CA GLY A 392 -20.48 30.24 -13.67
C GLY A 392 -21.21 29.04 -13.08
N VAL A 393 -20.47 28.03 -12.60
CA VAL A 393 -20.88 27.22 -11.47
C VAL A 393 -20.72 28.14 -10.26
N ARG A 394 -21.63 29.11 -10.14
CA ARG A 394 -21.89 29.72 -8.85
C ARG A 394 -22.32 28.58 -7.95
N SER A 395 -21.42 28.16 -7.07
CA SER A 395 -21.63 27.26 -5.92
C SER A 395 -22.92 27.57 -5.12
N ARG A 396 -23.54 28.74 -5.33
CA ARG A 396 -24.76 29.24 -4.66
C ARG A 396 -26.09 28.60 -5.07
N ASN A 397 -26.19 27.83 -6.14
CA ASN A 397 -27.49 27.26 -6.57
C ASN A 397 -27.63 25.74 -6.32
N HIS A 398 -26.63 25.11 -5.70
CA HIS A 398 -26.79 23.72 -5.29
C HIS A 398 -27.91 23.63 -4.23
N PRO A 399 -28.90 22.72 -4.34
CA PRO A 399 -30.01 22.58 -3.38
C PRO A 399 -29.54 22.47 -1.91
N ARG A 400 -28.32 21.97 -1.74
CA ARG A 400 -27.61 21.82 -0.46
C ARG A 400 -27.06 23.13 0.12
N PHE A 401 -26.60 24.09 -0.70
CA PHE A 401 -26.19 25.42 -0.24
C PHE A 401 -27.38 26.28 0.18
N LEU A 402 -28.54 26.13 -0.48
CA LEU A 402 -29.79 26.78 -0.07
C LEU A 402 -30.32 26.22 1.25
N LYS A 403 -30.15 24.91 1.51
CA LYS A 403 -30.53 24.26 2.78
C LYS A 403 -29.62 24.69 3.93
N LEU A 404 -28.30 24.77 3.70
CA LEU A 404 -27.31 25.26 4.67
C LEU A 404 -27.45 26.76 4.97
N LYS A 405 -27.69 27.59 3.95
CA LYS A 405 -27.96 29.02 4.15
C LYS A 405 -29.23 29.25 4.96
N ARG A 406 -30.31 28.51 4.69
CA ARG A 406 -31.56 28.57 5.47
C ARG A 406 -31.36 28.12 6.93
N ALA A 407 -30.56 27.08 7.18
CA ALA A 407 -30.25 26.63 8.53
C ALA A 407 -29.41 27.67 9.31
N TYR A 408 -28.44 28.30 8.64
CA TYR A 408 -27.59 29.35 9.22
C TYR A 408 -28.33 30.69 9.45
N GLU A 409 -29.30 31.01 8.60
CA GLU A 409 -30.16 32.18 8.78
C GLU A 409 -31.24 31.95 9.85
N ALA A 410 -31.72 30.71 10.03
CA ALA A 410 -32.66 30.34 11.08
C ALA A 410 -32.03 30.37 12.49
N SER A 411 -30.74 30.03 12.61
CA SER A 411 -30.01 30.06 13.89
C SER A 411 -29.56 31.46 14.33
N ARG A 412 -29.82 32.50 13.53
CA ARG A 412 -29.52 33.89 13.89
C ARG A 412 -30.68 34.64 14.57
N TRP A 413 -31.85 34.01 14.64
CA TRP A 413 -33.06 34.59 15.24
C TRP A 413 -33.68 33.71 16.34
N SER A 414 -32.94 32.71 16.82
CA SER A 414 -33.15 31.95 18.06
C SER A 414 -32.00 32.25 19.00
#